data_AF-M1B7R0-F1
#
_entry.id   AF-M1B7R0-F1
#
_cell.length_a   1.000
_cell.length_b   1.000
_cell.length_c   1.000
_cell.angle_alpha   90.00
_cell.angle_beta   90.00
_cell.angle_gamma   90.00
#
_symmetry.space_group_name_H-M   'P 1'
#
loop_
_entity.id
_entity.type
_entity.pdbx_description
1 polymer ?
#
loop_
_entity_poly.entity_id
_entity_poly.type
_entity_poly.pdbx_seq_one_letter_code
_entity_poly.pdbx_strand_id
1 'polypeptide(L)'
;MQCHAQLSSTFYDRTCPNALTTIRTTIRQAISSERRMAASLIRLHFHDCFVQGCDASLLLDETPTIVSEKTALPNLGSVRGFGIIEDAKREVEKTCPGIVSCADILAVAARDASSLVGGPSWTVKLGRRDSTTASHTLAETDLPGPFDPLSRLISGFANKGLSTRDMVALSGSHSIGQAQCFLFRDRIYSNGTDIDAGFASTRRRQCPQEDQNGNLAPLDLVTPNQLDNNYFKNLRQRKGLLSNQIKFF
;
A
#
# COMPACT_ATOMS: atom_id res chain seq x y z
N MET A 1 7.84 4.74 29.11
CA MET A 1 7.50 6.16 28.87
C MET A 1 7.77 6.43 27.39
N GLN A 2 6.71 6.43 26.56
CA GLN A 2 6.84 6.60 25.11
C GLN A 2 6.89 8.11 24.83
N CYS A 3 8.00 8.59 24.28
CA CYS A 3 8.16 10.00 23.93
C CYS A 3 7.44 10.26 22.61
N HIS A 4 6.29 10.94 22.65
CA HIS A 4 5.56 11.35 21.44
C HIS A 4 6.08 12.72 20.99
N ALA A 5 7.09 12.73 20.13
CA ALA A 5 7.50 13.95 19.44
C ALA A 5 6.45 14.28 18.36
N GLN A 6 6.01 15.55 18.32
CA GLN A 6 5.07 16.02 17.31
C GLN A 6 5.75 16.05 15.93
N LEU A 7 5.17 15.36 14.94
CA LEU A 7 5.67 15.38 13.56
C LEU A 7 5.53 16.77 12.94
N SER A 8 6.53 17.20 12.16
CA SER A 8 6.56 18.49 11.47
C SER A 8 6.85 18.33 9.99
N SER A 9 6.29 19.19 9.15
CA SER A 9 6.60 19.21 7.72
C SER A 9 7.98 19.79 7.41
N THR A 10 8.60 20.48 8.38
CA THR A 10 9.90 21.15 8.25
C THR A 10 11.02 20.44 9.02
N PHE A 11 10.79 19.18 9.44
CA PHE A 11 11.68 18.43 10.33
C PHE A 11 13.12 18.32 9.79
N TYR A 12 13.29 18.19 8.47
CA TYR A 12 14.59 18.05 7.82
C TYR A 12 15.13 19.34 7.18
N ASP A 13 14.43 20.47 7.26
CA ASP A 13 14.78 21.70 6.52
C ASP A 13 16.16 22.24 6.87
N ARG A 14 16.65 21.96 8.08
CA ARG A 14 17.98 22.39 8.55
C ARG A 14 19.03 21.29 8.50
N THR A 15 18.62 20.04 8.72
CA THR A 15 19.54 18.90 8.91
C THR A 15 19.78 18.13 7.61
N CYS A 16 18.79 18.07 6.72
CA CYS A 16 18.93 17.50 5.39
C CYS A 16 18.00 18.19 4.38
N PRO A 17 18.31 19.44 3.96
CA PRO A 17 17.43 20.25 3.13
C PRO A 17 17.04 19.60 1.78
N ASN A 18 17.92 18.74 1.25
CA ASN A 18 17.71 18.06 -0.03
C ASN A 18 17.02 16.69 0.09
N ALA A 19 16.70 16.21 1.30
CA ALA A 19 16.16 14.86 1.53
C ALA A 19 14.96 14.55 0.64
N LEU A 20 13.93 15.41 0.66
CA LEU A 20 12.67 15.18 -0.05
C LEU A 20 12.86 15.17 -1.57
N THR A 21 13.73 16.05 -2.09
CA THR A 21 14.05 16.10 -3.52
C THR A 21 14.82 14.87 -3.98
N THR A 22 15.76 14.38 -3.15
CA THR A 22 16.51 13.15 -3.41
C THR A 22 15.57 11.94 -3.45
N ILE A 23 14.71 11.78 -2.43
CA ILE A 23 13.71 10.70 -2.39
C ILE A 23 12.81 10.76 -3.64
N ARG A 24 12.23 11.94 -3.93
CA ARG A 24 11.35 12.13 -5.09
C ARG A 24 12.01 11.73 -6.40
N THR A 25 13.31 12.00 -6.56
CA THR A 25 14.07 11.64 -7.76
C THR A 25 14.14 10.14 -7.94
N THR A 26 14.52 9.40 -6.90
CA THR A 26 14.57 7.94 -6.93
C THR A 26 13.20 7.32 -7.18
N ILE A 27 12.16 7.81 -6.49
CA ILE A 27 10.78 7.31 -6.68
C ILE A 27 10.27 7.59 -8.11
N ARG A 28 10.58 8.77 -8.67
CA ARG A 28 10.23 9.10 -10.05
C ARG A 28 10.90 8.16 -11.05
N GLN A 29 12.19 7.86 -10.87
CA GLN A 29 12.90 6.92 -11.72
C GLN A 29 12.27 5.54 -11.67
N ALA A 30 12.00 5.02 -10.47
CA ALA A 30 11.36 3.71 -10.28
C ALA A 30 9.98 3.63 -10.97
N ILE A 31 9.13 4.65 -10.80
CA ILE A 31 7.80 4.70 -11.40
C ILE A 31 7.86 4.90 -12.93
N SER A 32 8.88 5.58 -13.44
CA SER A 32 9.08 5.72 -14.88
C SER A 32 9.46 4.39 -15.54
N SER A 33 10.23 3.56 -14.84
CA SER A 33 10.60 2.22 -15.30
C SER A 33 9.45 1.21 -15.18
N GLU A 34 8.70 1.26 -14.08
CA GLU A 34 7.53 0.41 -13.86
C GLU A 34 6.39 1.23 -13.23
N ARG A 35 5.40 1.60 -14.03
CA ARG A 35 4.27 2.45 -13.60
C ARG A 35 3.51 1.88 -12.40
N ARG A 36 3.42 0.54 -12.28
CA ARG A 36 2.80 -0.18 -11.15
C ARG A 36 3.50 0.09 -9.82
N MET A 37 4.78 0.47 -9.83
CA MET A 37 5.56 0.73 -8.62
C MET A 37 4.92 1.81 -7.74
N ALA A 38 4.17 2.75 -8.32
CA ALA A 38 3.43 3.74 -7.54
C ALA A 38 2.44 3.08 -6.58
N ALA A 39 1.67 2.10 -7.06
CA ALA A 39 0.73 1.34 -6.24
C ALA A 39 1.46 0.51 -5.17
N SER A 40 2.59 -0.09 -5.52
CA SER A 40 3.41 -0.86 -4.59
C SER A 40 3.95 -0.02 -3.43
N LEU A 41 4.45 1.19 -3.72
CA LEU A 41 4.99 2.09 -2.69
C LEU A 41 3.90 2.65 -1.76
N ILE A 42 2.72 2.98 -2.31
CA ILE A 42 1.57 3.38 -1.49
C ILE A 42 1.16 2.23 -0.57
N ARG A 43 1.08 1.00 -1.11
CA ARG A 43 0.76 -0.20 -0.32
C ARG A 43 1.82 -0.47 0.74
N LEU A 44 3.10 -0.30 0.44
CA LEU A 44 4.19 -0.50 1.38
C LEU A 44 4.05 0.42 2.61
N HIS A 45 3.73 1.70 2.40
CA HIS A 45 3.47 2.64 3.50
C HIS A 45 2.19 2.31 4.28
N PHE A 46 1.12 1.86 3.60
CA PHE A 46 -0.09 1.38 4.28
C PHE A 46 0.22 0.20 5.20
N HIS A 47 0.96 -0.79 4.70
CA HIS A 47 1.31 -2.00 5.45
C HIS A 47 2.21 -1.69 6.65
N ASP A 48 3.17 -0.78 6.49
CA ASP A 48 3.99 -0.26 7.58
C ASP A 48 3.10 0.38 8.66
N CYS A 49 2.31 1.40 8.29
CA CYS A 49 1.49 2.13 9.26
C CYS A 49 0.42 1.29 9.97
N PHE A 50 -0.09 0.23 9.34
CA PHE A 50 -1.12 -0.61 9.95
C PHE A 50 -0.56 -1.59 10.97
N VAL A 51 0.73 -1.89 10.96
CA VAL A 51 1.37 -2.83 11.88
C VAL A 51 2.26 -2.04 12.81
N GLN A 52 1.98 -2.04 14.11
CA GLN A 52 2.74 -1.29 15.15
C GLN A 52 3.01 0.23 14.91
N GLY A 53 2.47 0.83 13.84
CA GLY A 53 2.60 2.24 13.50
C GLY A 53 3.55 2.46 12.33
N CYS A 54 3.66 3.69 11.82
CA CYS A 54 4.55 3.99 10.70
C CYS A 54 6.01 4.09 11.21
N ASP A 55 6.69 2.96 11.38
CA ASP A 55 7.98 2.88 12.05
C ASP A 55 9.03 2.07 11.25
N ALA A 56 8.76 1.79 9.98
CA ALA A 56 9.62 1.00 9.10
C ALA A 56 9.88 -0.45 9.56
N SER A 57 9.09 -0.99 10.49
CA SER A 57 9.22 -2.37 10.94
C SER A 57 9.07 -3.38 9.80
N LEU A 58 8.19 -3.06 8.83
CA LEU A 58 7.98 -3.86 7.62
C LEU A 58 9.25 -4.05 6.78
N LEU A 59 10.22 -3.14 6.90
CA LEU A 59 11.47 -3.21 6.13
C LEU A 59 12.50 -4.15 6.74
N LEU A 60 12.35 -4.53 8.01
CA LEU A 60 13.29 -5.39 8.72
C LEU A 60 13.26 -6.82 8.16
N ASP A 61 14.44 -7.30 7.78
CA ASP A 61 14.63 -8.68 7.34
C ASP A 61 14.64 -9.68 8.50
N GLU A 62 14.46 -10.95 8.17
CA GLU A 62 14.55 -12.06 9.11
C GLU A 62 15.95 -12.10 9.75
N THR A 63 15.99 -12.23 11.08
CA THR A 63 17.24 -12.44 11.84
C THR A 63 16.98 -13.45 12.96
N PRO A 64 18.02 -13.97 13.65
CA PRO A 64 17.80 -14.90 14.77
C PRO A 64 16.89 -14.36 15.88
N THR A 65 16.69 -13.04 15.96
CA THR A 65 15.85 -12.39 16.98
C THR A 65 14.66 -11.63 16.39
N ILE A 66 14.48 -11.62 15.06
CA ILE A 66 13.38 -10.89 14.38
C ILE A 66 12.73 -11.82 13.38
N VAL A 67 11.46 -12.15 13.64
CA VAL A 67 10.57 -12.75 12.63
C VAL A 67 10.02 -11.63 11.78
N SER A 68 10.37 -11.63 10.49
CA SER A 68 10.05 -10.51 9.59
C SER A 68 8.57 -10.43 9.28
N GLU A 69 8.01 -9.21 9.24
CA GLU A 69 6.66 -8.99 8.73
C GLU A 69 6.52 -9.37 7.25
N LYS A 70 7.62 -9.42 6.49
CA LYS A 70 7.63 -9.78 5.06
C LYS A 70 7.12 -11.20 4.82
N THR A 71 7.19 -12.08 5.82
CA THR A 71 6.73 -13.47 5.74
C THR A 71 5.31 -13.68 6.28
N ALA A 72 4.63 -12.63 6.75
CA ALA A 72 3.21 -12.69 7.12
C ALA A 72 2.32 -12.88 5.89
N LEU A 73 1.20 -13.60 6.01
CA LEU A 73 0.31 -13.97 4.90
C LEU A 73 -0.10 -12.76 4.01
N PRO A 74 -0.44 -11.57 4.54
CA PRO A 74 -0.79 -10.42 3.70
C PRO A 74 0.39 -9.85 2.89
N ASN A 75 1.61 -10.14 3.31
CA ASN A 75 2.87 -9.64 2.74
C ASN A 75 3.55 -10.67 1.82
N LEU A 76 3.55 -11.93 2.21
CA LEU A 76 4.29 -13.02 1.56
C LEU A 76 3.92 -13.15 0.08
N GLY A 77 4.92 -13.01 -0.79
CA GLY A 77 4.73 -13.06 -2.24
C GLY A 77 3.79 -11.99 -2.80
N SER A 78 3.61 -10.86 -2.08
CA SER A 78 2.58 -9.87 -2.37
C SER A 78 3.09 -8.43 -2.28
N VAL A 79 3.62 -8.01 -1.12
CA VAL A 79 4.19 -6.67 -0.97
C VAL A 79 5.54 -6.58 -1.71
N ARG A 80 5.83 -5.43 -2.32
CA ARG A 80 7.03 -5.23 -3.15
C ARG A 80 7.45 -3.77 -3.15
N GLY A 81 8.66 -3.50 -3.65
CA GLY A 81 9.23 -2.15 -3.71
C GLY A 81 10.30 -1.87 -2.65
N PHE A 82 10.69 -2.88 -1.84
CA PHE A 82 11.74 -2.75 -0.82
C PHE A 82 13.04 -2.17 -1.37
N GLY A 83 13.55 -2.71 -2.49
CA GLY A 83 14.78 -2.20 -3.12
C GLY A 83 14.70 -0.73 -3.55
N ILE A 84 13.50 -0.21 -3.88
CA ILE A 84 13.34 1.22 -4.22
C ILE A 84 13.48 2.10 -2.97
N ILE A 85 13.02 1.62 -1.82
CA ILE A 85 13.21 2.31 -0.53
C ILE A 85 14.68 2.24 -0.11
N GLU A 86 15.34 1.10 -0.29
CA GLU A 86 16.79 0.95 -0.05
C GLU A 86 17.61 1.89 -0.95
N ASP A 87 17.24 2.01 -2.23
CA ASP A 87 17.85 2.94 -3.17
C ASP A 87 17.68 4.39 -2.72
N ALA A 88 16.46 4.78 -2.33
CA ALA A 88 16.19 6.12 -1.83
C ALA A 88 16.98 6.40 -0.55
N LYS A 89 17.02 5.44 0.38
CA LYS A 89 17.80 5.52 1.62
C LYS A 89 19.27 5.70 1.31
N ARG A 90 19.85 4.90 0.41
CA ARG A 90 21.26 5.01 0.02
C ARG A 90 21.60 6.38 -0.57
N GLU A 91 20.77 6.92 -1.45
CA GLU A 91 21.03 8.25 -2.03
C GLU A 91 20.90 9.38 -0.99
N VAL A 92 19.97 9.26 -0.05
CA VAL A 92 19.83 10.21 1.06
C VAL A 92 21.03 10.13 2.01
N GLU A 93 21.48 8.92 2.36
CA GLU A 93 22.63 8.70 3.25
C GLU A 93 23.95 9.25 2.67
N LYS A 94 24.13 9.28 1.35
CA LYS A 94 25.26 9.98 0.71
C LYS A 94 25.26 11.48 0.97
N THR A 95 24.08 12.07 1.19
CA THR A 95 23.90 13.51 1.35
C THR A 95 23.89 13.92 2.82
N CYS A 96 23.22 13.16 3.67
CA CYS A 96 23.03 13.45 5.08
C CYS A 96 23.04 12.17 5.93
N PRO A 97 24.23 11.64 6.25
CA PRO A 97 24.38 10.37 6.95
C PRO A 97 23.64 10.33 8.29
N GLY A 98 22.82 9.32 8.51
CA GLY A 98 22.14 9.04 9.78
C GLY A 98 21.02 10.03 10.15
N ILE A 99 20.57 10.89 9.23
CA ILE A 99 19.58 11.92 9.53
C ILE A 99 18.15 11.48 9.25
N VAL A 100 17.89 10.94 8.06
CA VAL A 100 16.52 10.66 7.58
C VAL A 100 16.13 9.23 7.88
N SER A 101 15.01 9.01 8.57
CA SER A 101 14.53 7.67 8.91
C SER A 101 13.95 6.95 7.69
N CYS A 102 14.02 5.62 7.69
CA CYS A 102 13.34 4.79 6.70
C CYS A 102 11.82 4.98 6.76
N ALA A 103 11.26 5.18 7.95
CA ALA A 103 9.83 5.44 8.15
C ALA A 103 9.36 6.72 7.43
N ASP A 104 10.16 7.79 7.46
CA ASP A 104 9.83 9.00 6.71
C ASP A 104 10.09 8.86 5.21
N ILE A 105 11.06 8.04 4.78
CA ILE A 105 11.22 7.71 3.35
C ILE A 105 9.98 7.02 2.81
N LEU A 106 9.40 6.06 3.55
CA LEU A 106 8.14 5.40 3.17
C LEU A 106 6.99 6.40 3.01
N ALA A 107 6.84 7.32 3.98
CA ALA A 107 5.79 8.34 3.95
C ALA A 107 5.93 9.31 2.76
N VAL A 108 7.17 9.78 2.48
CA VAL A 108 7.45 10.64 1.34
C VAL A 108 7.26 9.87 0.02
N ALA A 109 7.71 8.62 -0.05
CA ALA A 109 7.58 7.78 -1.24
C ALA A 109 6.12 7.53 -1.61
N ALA A 110 5.24 7.28 -0.64
CA ALA A 110 3.80 7.12 -0.90
C ALA A 110 3.17 8.40 -1.45
N ARG A 111 3.55 9.57 -0.91
CA ARG A 111 3.07 10.88 -1.41
C ARG A 111 3.54 11.14 -2.84
N ASP A 112 4.82 10.96 -3.10
CA ASP A 112 5.39 11.18 -4.42
C ASP A 112 4.82 10.18 -5.44
N ALA A 113 4.63 8.92 -5.04
CA ALA A 113 3.98 7.91 -5.86
C ALA A 113 2.57 8.35 -6.28
N SER A 114 1.73 8.79 -5.33
CA SER A 114 0.39 9.35 -5.61
C SER A 114 0.44 10.48 -6.65
N SER A 115 1.28 11.50 -6.39
CA SER A 115 1.40 12.67 -7.27
C SER A 115 1.88 12.31 -8.68
N LEU A 116 2.81 11.36 -8.81
CA LEU A 116 3.40 10.98 -10.10
C LEU A 116 2.44 10.19 -11.00
N VAL A 117 1.35 9.64 -10.44
CA VAL A 117 0.31 8.91 -11.18
C VAL A 117 -1.02 9.66 -11.25
N GLY A 118 -0.99 10.99 -11.08
CA GLY A 118 -2.16 11.86 -11.26
C GLY A 118 -3.03 12.03 -10.02
N GLY A 119 -2.65 11.40 -8.91
CA GLY A 119 -3.30 11.60 -7.62
C GLY A 119 -2.88 12.90 -6.93
N PRO A 120 -3.45 13.18 -5.75
CA PRO A 120 -3.11 14.37 -4.99
C PRO A 120 -1.66 14.32 -4.46
N SER A 121 -1.07 15.50 -4.32
CA SER A 121 0.08 15.73 -3.45
C SER A 121 -0.42 16.30 -2.12
N TRP A 122 0.32 16.07 -1.05
CA TRP A 122 0.04 16.65 0.27
C TRP A 122 1.34 16.98 1.00
N THR A 123 1.21 17.79 2.04
CA THR A 123 2.29 18.12 2.96
C THR A 123 2.49 16.96 3.92
N VAL A 124 3.55 16.16 3.71
CA VAL A 124 3.91 15.04 4.60
C VAL A 124 4.43 15.60 5.93
N LYS A 125 3.94 15.05 7.04
CA LYS A 125 4.52 15.31 8.38
C LYS A 125 5.67 14.32 8.60
N LEU A 126 6.79 14.79 9.11
CA LEU A 126 8.07 14.09 9.22
C LEU A 126 8.58 14.14 10.67
N GLY A 127 9.61 13.37 10.97
CA GLY A 127 10.17 13.14 12.30
C GLY A 127 9.88 11.75 12.85
N ARG A 128 9.45 10.79 12.01
CA ARG A 128 9.30 9.39 12.44
C ARG A 128 10.68 8.79 12.70
N ARG A 129 10.71 7.76 13.54
CA ARG A 129 11.93 7.00 13.82
C ARG A 129 11.72 5.54 13.45
N ASP A 130 12.81 4.88 13.11
CA ASP A 130 12.80 3.48 12.71
C ASP A 130 12.71 2.57 13.94
N SER A 131 11.90 1.53 13.83
CA SER A 131 11.74 0.50 14.84
C SER A 131 12.97 -0.39 14.91
N THR A 132 13.21 -0.95 16.09
CA THR A 132 14.23 -1.99 16.31
C THR A 132 13.63 -3.39 16.33
N THR A 133 12.32 -3.51 16.11
CA THR A 133 11.57 -4.78 16.16
C THR A 133 10.52 -4.82 15.05
N ALA A 134 10.20 -6.02 14.57
CA ALA A 134 9.07 -6.26 13.69
C ALA A 134 8.03 -7.13 14.39
N SER A 135 6.77 -7.07 13.95
CA SER A 135 5.70 -7.88 14.52
C SER A 135 4.97 -8.67 13.43
N HIS A 136 5.51 -9.85 13.11
CA HIS A 136 4.86 -10.81 12.22
C HIS A 136 3.42 -11.12 12.67
N THR A 137 3.21 -11.34 13.98
CA THR A 137 1.87 -11.61 14.52
C THR A 137 0.91 -10.44 14.29
N LEU A 138 1.31 -9.19 14.51
CA LEU A 138 0.44 -8.05 14.22
C LEU A 138 0.21 -7.88 12.72
N ALA A 139 1.19 -8.21 11.87
CA ALA A 139 0.98 -8.22 10.42
C ALA A 139 -0.07 -9.26 9.98
N GLU A 140 -0.12 -10.43 10.62
CA GLU A 140 -1.17 -11.44 10.37
C GLU A 140 -2.54 -11.00 10.86
N THR A 141 -2.62 -10.29 11.99
CA THR A 141 -3.91 -9.98 12.61
C THR A 141 -4.48 -8.63 12.18
N ASP A 142 -3.66 -7.61 11.98
CA ASP A 142 -4.12 -6.22 11.85
C ASP A 142 -4.34 -5.81 10.40
N LEU A 143 -3.63 -6.42 9.45
CA LEU A 143 -3.79 -6.12 8.04
C LEU A 143 -5.11 -6.70 7.51
N PRO A 144 -5.97 -5.86 6.89
CA PRO A 144 -7.26 -6.33 6.38
C PRO A 144 -7.10 -7.26 5.19
N GLY A 145 -7.85 -8.36 5.20
CA GLY A 145 -7.90 -9.35 4.13
C GLY A 145 -8.84 -8.95 2.97
N PRO A 146 -8.61 -9.49 1.76
CA PRO A 146 -9.47 -9.24 0.59
C PRO A 146 -10.89 -9.85 0.74
N PHE A 147 -11.06 -10.79 1.67
CA PHE A 147 -12.29 -11.53 1.92
C PHE A 147 -13.05 -11.03 3.16
N ASP A 148 -12.44 -10.14 3.96
CA ASP A 148 -12.99 -9.67 5.22
C ASP A 148 -14.40 -9.08 5.06
N PRO A 149 -15.31 -9.32 6.02
CA PRO A 149 -16.59 -8.63 6.06
C PRO A 149 -16.41 -7.14 6.35
N LEU A 150 -17.38 -6.31 5.93
CA LEU A 150 -17.34 -4.86 6.15
C LEU A 150 -17.15 -4.50 7.63
N SER A 151 -17.78 -5.23 8.54
CA SER A 151 -17.63 -5.03 9.99
C SER A 151 -16.18 -5.20 10.47
N ARG A 152 -15.44 -6.16 9.92
CA ARG A 152 -14.02 -6.38 10.21
C ARG A 152 -13.14 -5.25 9.67
N LEU A 153 -13.45 -4.76 8.47
CA LEU A 153 -12.77 -3.61 7.89
C LEU A 153 -12.98 -2.35 8.75
N ILE A 154 -14.24 -2.05 9.10
CA ILE A 154 -14.57 -0.87 9.92
C ILE A 154 -13.86 -0.94 11.27
N SER A 155 -13.92 -2.08 11.97
CA SER A 155 -13.24 -2.23 13.27
C SER A 155 -11.72 -2.19 13.15
N GLY A 156 -11.14 -2.78 12.10
CA GLY A 156 -9.70 -2.73 11.83
C GLY A 156 -9.18 -1.30 11.65
N PHE A 157 -9.86 -0.50 10.84
CA PHE A 157 -9.52 0.92 10.65
C PHE A 157 -9.76 1.74 11.93
N ALA A 158 -10.86 1.49 12.64
CA ALA A 158 -11.14 2.17 13.91
C ALA A 158 -10.06 1.91 14.97
N ASN A 159 -9.50 0.70 15.03
CA ASN A 159 -8.38 0.36 15.92
C ASN A 159 -7.09 1.14 15.60
N LYS A 160 -7.00 1.70 14.38
CA LYS A 160 -5.90 2.59 13.95
C LYS A 160 -6.27 4.07 14.06
N GLY A 161 -7.39 4.39 14.70
CA GLY A 161 -7.90 5.76 14.85
C GLY A 161 -8.48 6.33 13.56
N LEU A 162 -8.81 5.49 12.57
CA LEU A 162 -9.34 5.90 11.28
C LEU A 162 -10.86 5.66 11.24
N SER A 163 -11.60 6.67 10.77
CA SER A 163 -13.05 6.58 10.64
C SER A 163 -13.48 5.70 9.46
N THR A 164 -14.77 5.34 9.39
CA THR A 164 -15.34 4.69 8.20
C THR A 164 -15.15 5.52 6.93
N ARG A 165 -15.17 6.86 7.05
CA ARG A 165 -14.88 7.76 5.92
C ARG A 165 -13.44 7.60 5.44
N ASP A 166 -12.49 7.50 6.38
CA ASP A 166 -11.07 7.29 6.05
C ASP A 166 -10.86 5.93 5.39
N MET A 167 -11.52 4.87 5.89
CA MET A 167 -11.50 3.55 5.27
C MET A 167 -11.97 3.58 3.81
N VAL A 168 -13.11 4.23 3.52
CA VAL A 168 -13.64 4.35 2.16
C VAL A 168 -12.70 5.19 1.28
N ALA A 169 -12.16 6.30 1.80
CA ALA A 169 -11.22 7.14 1.05
C ALA A 169 -9.91 6.40 0.73
N LEU A 170 -9.33 5.71 1.71
CA LEU A 170 -8.08 4.94 1.56
C LEU A 170 -8.26 3.72 0.65
N SER A 171 -9.45 3.13 0.60
CA SER A 171 -9.79 2.09 -0.38
C SER A 171 -9.70 2.60 -1.83
N GLY A 172 -9.79 3.91 -2.05
CA GLY A 172 -9.54 4.57 -3.33
C GLY A 172 -8.13 4.35 -3.89
N SER A 173 -7.16 3.95 -3.06
CA SER A 173 -5.82 3.54 -3.52
C SER A 173 -5.87 2.34 -4.49
N HIS A 174 -6.94 1.53 -4.46
CA HIS A 174 -7.19 0.48 -5.43
C HIS A 174 -7.58 0.99 -6.83
N SER A 175 -7.57 2.31 -7.08
CA SER A 175 -7.65 2.87 -8.45
C SER A 175 -6.41 2.57 -9.29
N ILE A 176 -5.32 2.10 -8.67
CA ILE A 176 -4.10 1.68 -9.36
C ILE A 176 -3.60 0.33 -8.84
N GLY A 177 -2.69 -0.27 -9.59
CA GLY A 177 -2.03 -1.51 -9.19
C GLY A 177 -2.81 -2.75 -9.64
N GLN A 178 -2.37 -3.91 -9.14
CA GLN A 178 -2.88 -5.21 -9.59
C GLN A 178 -2.93 -6.19 -8.43
N ALA A 179 -3.87 -7.13 -8.50
CA ALA A 179 -4.02 -8.23 -7.57
C ALA A 179 -3.78 -9.57 -8.28
N GLN A 180 -3.36 -10.58 -7.51
CA GLN A 180 -3.19 -11.95 -7.97
C GLN A 180 -4.55 -12.66 -8.08
N CYS A 181 -4.68 -13.56 -9.05
CA CYS A 181 -5.89 -14.28 -9.41
C CYS A 181 -6.57 -14.95 -8.22
N PHE A 182 -5.79 -15.58 -7.32
CA PHE A 182 -6.36 -16.23 -6.15
C PHE A 182 -7.14 -15.29 -5.20
N LEU A 183 -6.85 -13.98 -5.21
CA LEU A 183 -7.53 -13.00 -4.35
C LEU A 183 -8.94 -12.65 -4.82
N PHE A 184 -9.29 -12.94 -6.08
CA PHE A 184 -10.58 -12.59 -6.67
C PHE A 184 -11.25 -13.74 -7.42
N ARG A 185 -10.63 -14.92 -7.48
CA ARG A 185 -11.14 -16.08 -8.23
C ARG A 185 -12.57 -16.43 -7.82
N ASP A 186 -12.81 -16.62 -6.52
CA ASP A 186 -14.12 -17.00 -6.01
C ASP A 186 -15.20 -16.00 -6.42
N ARG A 187 -14.85 -14.71 -6.44
CA ARG A 187 -15.75 -13.64 -6.85
C ARG A 187 -16.11 -13.74 -8.33
N ILE A 188 -15.12 -13.89 -9.21
CA ILE A 188 -15.36 -13.90 -10.65
C ILE A 188 -16.05 -15.18 -11.12
N TYR A 189 -15.98 -16.28 -10.35
CA TYR A 189 -16.69 -17.53 -10.61
C TYR A 189 -17.99 -17.69 -9.81
N SER A 190 -18.35 -16.71 -8.98
CA SER A 190 -19.59 -16.77 -8.20
C SER A 190 -20.83 -16.69 -9.12
N ASN A 191 -21.94 -17.27 -8.66
CA ASN A 191 -23.26 -17.08 -9.26
C ASN A 191 -24.00 -15.89 -8.62
N GLY A 192 -23.26 -14.97 -7.98
CA GLY A 192 -23.81 -13.81 -7.30
C GLY A 192 -24.30 -12.74 -8.29
N THR A 193 -25.21 -11.88 -7.83
CA THR A 193 -25.68 -10.71 -8.59
C THR A 193 -24.83 -9.47 -8.34
N ASP A 194 -23.85 -9.55 -7.44
CA ASP A 194 -22.97 -8.47 -7.00
C ASP A 194 -21.74 -8.28 -7.93
N ILE A 195 -21.72 -8.93 -9.09
CA ILE A 195 -20.71 -8.77 -10.14
C ILE A 195 -21.35 -8.54 -11.51
N ASP A 196 -20.77 -7.64 -12.29
CA ASP A 196 -21.11 -7.51 -13.71
C ASP A 196 -20.62 -8.74 -14.50
N ALA A 197 -21.54 -9.38 -15.24
CA ALA A 197 -21.26 -10.64 -15.93
C ALA A 197 -20.18 -10.48 -17.03
N GLY A 198 -20.16 -9.35 -17.74
CA GLY A 198 -19.15 -9.05 -18.76
C GLY A 198 -17.76 -8.84 -18.14
N PHE A 199 -17.70 -8.15 -17.00
CA PHE A 199 -16.48 -7.99 -16.21
C PHE A 199 -15.96 -9.33 -15.70
N ALA A 200 -16.83 -10.17 -15.11
CA ALA A 200 -16.46 -11.51 -14.66
C ALA A 200 -15.88 -12.35 -15.82
N SER A 201 -16.58 -12.40 -16.96
CA SER A 201 -16.13 -13.09 -18.17
C SER A 201 -14.75 -12.60 -18.63
N THR A 202 -14.52 -11.28 -18.62
CA THR A 202 -13.23 -10.68 -18.98
C THR A 202 -12.12 -11.13 -18.03
N ARG A 203 -12.38 -11.17 -16.72
CA ARG A 203 -11.37 -11.57 -15.72
C ARG A 203 -11.03 -13.06 -15.79
N ARG A 204 -12.00 -13.93 -16.07
CA ARG A 204 -11.77 -15.38 -16.21
C ARG A 204 -10.76 -15.74 -17.31
N ARG A 205 -10.60 -14.89 -18.34
CA ARG A 205 -9.63 -15.13 -19.44
C ARG A 205 -8.18 -15.29 -18.98
N GLN A 206 -7.80 -14.61 -17.91
CA GLN A 206 -6.44 -14.67 -17.33
C GLN A 206 -6.44 -15.21 -15.89
N CYS A 207 -7.58 -15.75 -15.44
CA CYS A 207 -7.71 -16.33 -14.11
C CYS A 207 -8.61 -17.55 -14.23
N PRO A 208 -8.06 -18.70 -14.66
CA PRO A 208 -8.80 -19.95 -14.75
C PRO A 208 -9.32 -20.42 -13.39
N GLN A 209 -10.31 -21.32 -13.42
CA GLN A 209 -10.99 -21.82 -12.22
C GLN A 209 -10.05 -22.67 -11.35
N GLU A 210 -9.10 -23.34 -11.97
CA GLU A 210 -8.06 -24.12 -11.33
C GLU A 210 -6.71 -23.60 -11.86
N ASP A 211 -5.70 -23.53 -10.99
CA ASP A 211 -4.34 -23.05 -11.28
C ASP A 211 -4.17 -21.54 -11.58
N GLN A 212 -2.93 -21.16 -11.93
CA GLN A 212 -2.49 -19.80 -12.28
C GLN A 212 -2.80 -18.73 -11.21
N ASN A 213 -2.66 -19.10 -9.93
CA ASN A 213 -2.89 -18.22 -8.77
C ASN A 213 -2.15 -16.88 -8.88
N GLY A 214 -0.94 -16.87 -9.44
CA GLY A 214 -0.09 -15.69 -9.54
C GLY A 214 -0.45 -14.73 -10.69
N ASN A 215 -1.38 -15.08 -11.59
CA ASN A 215 -1.75 -14.18 -12.69
C ASN A 215 -2.31 -12.87 -12.17
N LEU A 216 -1.89 -11.77 -12.78
CA LEU A 216 -2.20 -10.43 -12.31
C LEU A 216 -3.36 -9.82 -13.08
N ALA A 217 -4.30 -9.20 -12.37
CA ALA A 217 -5.33 -8.35 -12.95
C ALA A 217 -5.29 -6.95 -12.33
N PRO A 218 -5.50 -5.89 -13.13
CA PRO A 218 -5.59 -4.53 -12.60
C PRO A 218 -6.79 -4.36 -11.66
N LEU A 219 -6.59 -3.62 -10.58
CA LEU A 219 -7.62 -3.31 -9.59
C LEU A 219 -8.68 -2.33 -10.15
N ASP A 220 -8.26 -1.42 -11.04
CA ASP A 220 -9.14 -0.57 -11.85
C ASP A 220 -9.07 -1.00 -13.32
N LEU A 221 -10.22 -1.29 -13.93
CA LEU A 221 -10.26 -1.71 -15.33
C LEU A 221 -10.14 -0.56 -16.35
N VAL A 222 -10.45 0.67 -15.94
CA VAL A 222 -10.60 1.83 -16.84
C VAL A 222 -9.29 2.60 -16.91
N THR A 223 -8.70 2.90 -15.75
CA THR A 223 -7.45 3.67 -15.63
C THR A 223 -6.43 2.98 -14.72
N PRO A 224 -5.96 1.76 -15.06
CA PRO A 224 -5.16 0.90 -14.18
C PRO A 224 -3.84 1.52 -13.64
N ASN A 225 -3.40 2.62 -14.24
CA ASN A 225 -2.14 3.31 -13.97
C ASN A 225 -2.33 4.80 -13.61
N GLN A 226 -3.56 5.25 -13.34
CA GLN A 226 -3.85 6.62 -12.89
C GLN A 226 -4.62 6.57 -11.57
N LEU A 227 -4.16 7.31 -10.56
CA LEU A 227 -4.84 7.40 -9.28
C LEU A 227 -5.93 8.45 -9.38
N ASP A 228 -7.16 8.01 -9.67
CA ASP A 228 -8.33 8.85 -9.87
C ASP A 228 -9.57 8.29 -9.14
N ASN A 229 -10.77 8.71 -9.53
CA ASN A 229 -12.03 8.27 -8.91
C ASN A 229 -12.77 7.17 -9.67
N ASN A 230 -12.19 6.57 -10.72
CA ASN A 230 -12.77 5.48 -11.49
C ASN A 230 -12.96 4.23 -10.66
N TYR A 231 -12.10 3.97 -9.67
CA TYR A 231 -12.33 2.94 -8.65
C TYR A 231 -13.78 2.97 -8.12
N PHE A 232 -14.24 4.13 -7.63
CA PHE A 232 -15.59 4.27 -7.09
C PHE A 232 -16.68 4.16 -8.15
N LYS A 233 -16.42 4.62 -9.39
CA LYS A 233 -17.36 4.44 -10.52
C LYS A 233 -17.52 2.96 -10.88
N ASN A 234 -16.44 2.19 -10.84
CA ASN A 234 -16.44 0.74 -11.09
C ASN A 234 -17.26 0.02 -10.02
N LEU A 235 -17.15 0.41 -8.75
CA LEU A 235 -17.95 -0.20 -7.67
C LEU A 235 -19.45 -0.02 -7.90
N ARG A 236 -19.89 1.19 -8.28
CA ARG A 236 -21.31 1.46 -8.60
C ARG A 236 -21.83 0.64 -9.79
N GLN A 237 -20.93 0.17 -10.65
CA GLN A 237 -21.25 -0.70 -11.79
C GLN A 237 -21.03 -2.19 -11.49
N ARG A 238 -20.77 -2.58 -10.23
CA ARG A 238 -20.45 -3.97 -9.83
C ARG A 238 -19.19 -4.53 -10.49
N LYS A 239 -18.23 -3.65 -10.83
CA LYS A 239 -16.94 -3.96 -11.48
C LYS A 239 -15.75 -3.84 -10.51
N GLY A 240 -15.99 -3.89 -9.20
CA GLY A 240 -14.93 -4.04 -8.20
C GLY A 240 -14.27 -5.41 -8.30
N LEU A 241 -12.93 -5.45 -8.24
CA LEU A 241 -12.16 -6.69 -8.42
C LEU A 241 -12.22 -7.58 -7.19
N LEU A 242 -12.00 -7.03 -5.99
CA LEU A 242 -11.96 -7.80 -4.75
C LEU A 242 -13.32 -7.82 -4.07
N SER A 243 -13.66 -8.93 -3.41
CA SER A 243 -14.96 -9.13 -2.76
C SER A 243 -15.26 -8.11 -1.66
N ASN A 244 -14.26 -7.63 -0.94
CA ASN A 244 -14.46 -6.65 0.12
C ASN A 244 -14.80 -5.23 -0.41
N GLN A 245 -14.43 -4.90 -1.65
CA GLN A 245 -14.60 -3.55 -2.23
C GLN A 245 -16.06 -3.23 -2.57
N ILE A 246 -16.86 -4.24 -2.91
CA ILE A 246 -18.27 -4.06 -3.27
C ILE A 246 -19.21 -3.98 -2.05
N LYS A 247 -18.68 -4.16 -0.83
CA LYS A 247 -19.47 -4.14 0.40
C LYS A 247 -19.75 -2.73 0.92
N PHE A 248 -19.24 -1.69 0.25
CA PHE A 248 -19.40 -0.28 0.67
C PHE A 248 -20.77 0.33 0.33
N PHE A 249 -21.56 -0.34 -0.51
CA PHE A 249 -22.81 0.16 -1.08
C PHE A 249 -23.95 -0.84 -0.89
#